data_AF-A0A2D6K3F7-F1
#
_entry.id   AF-A0A2D6K3F7-F1
#
_cell.length_a   1.000
_cell.length_b   1.000
_cell.length_c   1.000
_cell.angle_alpha   90.00
_cell.angle_beta   90.00
_cell.angle_gamma   90.00
#
_symmetry.space_group_name_H-M   'P 1'
#
loop_
_entity.id
_entity.type
_entity.pdbx_description
1 polymer ?
#
loop_
_entity_poly.entity_id
_entity_poly.type
_entity_poly.pdbx_seq_one_letter_code
_entity_poly.pdbx_strand_id
1 'polypeptide(L)'
;MFKKLILSLGSLLIMTATANTASAASPENTLLIELSTGGTLTIEMLPERAPAHVERIKELAREGFYDGIVFHRVIDGFMAQTGDPTGTGMGGSEKPDLPAEFTDYAYKRGTIGMARTANPNSANSQFFICFTDTGCSFLTGQYTVWGQVTEGMEFVDKIAKGEPPASPDKMVKVTVLADTQSAAEEAAPAEAPVEAEALAEEAAAE
;
A
#
# COMPACT_ATOMS: atom_id res chain seq x y z
N MET A 1 20.89 -1.18 -76.79
CA MET A 1 21.51 -1.97 -75.72
C MET A 1 20.77 -1.68 -74.43
N PHE A 2 20.37 -2.77 -73.77
CA PHE A 2 19.48 -2.88 -72.61
C PHE A 2 20.12 -2.45 -71.28
N LYS A 3 19.26 -2.26 -70.26
CA LYS A 3 19.46 -2.26 -68.78
C LYS A 3 19.69 -0.88 -68.15
N LYS A 4 19.03 -0.46 -67.05
CA LYS A 4 18.15 -1.13 -66.07
C LYS A 4 17.32 -0.07 -65.34
N LEU A 5 16.02 -0.33 -65.19
CA LEU A 5 15.08 0.34 -64.29
C LEU A 5 15.29 -0.27 -62.89
N ILE A 6 15.55 0.56 -61.86
CA ILE A 6 15.60 0.12 -60.46
C ILE A 6 14.44 0.80 -59.72
N LEU A 7 13.41 0.01 -59.43
CA LEU A 7 12.33 0.33 -58.49
C LEU A 7 12.93 0.32 -57.07
N SER A 8 12.87 1.46 -56.38
CA SER A 8 13.17 1.57 -54.96
C SER A 8 11.92 1.24 -54.14
N LEU A 9 11.94 0.09 -53.46
CA LEU A 9 10.90 -0.38 -52.56
C LEU A 9 10.97 0.40 -51.24
N GLY A 10 9.95 1.23 -50.95
CA GLY A 10 9.85 1.98 -49.71
C GLY A 10 9.70 1.04 -48.50
N SER A 11 10.66 1.09 -47.57
CA SER A 11 10.60 0.35 -46.32
C SER A 11 9.63 1.03 -45.35
N LEU A 12 8.52 0.36 -45.05
CA LEU A 12 7.52 0.80 -44.08
C LEU A 12 8.03 0.47 -42.67
N LEU A 13 8.52 1.48 -41.95
CA LEU A 13 8.90 1.38 -40.55
C LEU A 13 7.62 1.30 -39.69
N ILE A 14 7.29 0.12 -39.19
CA ILE A 14 6.21 -0.05 -38.20
C ILE A 14 6.81 0.33 -36.84
N MET A 15 6.52 1.53 -36.35
CA MET A 15 6.76 1.89 -34.96
C MET A 15 5.72 1.20 -34.09
N THR A 16 6.09 0.07 -33.49
CA THR A 16 5.36 -0.51 -32.37
C THR A 16 5.55 0.38 -31.15
N ALA A 17 4.53 1.16 -30.80
CA ALA A 17 4.46 1.83 -29.51
C ALA A 17 4.32 0.76 -28.41
N THR A 18 5.37 0.55 -27.63
CA THR A 18 5.28 -0.20 -26.38
C THR A 18 4.48 0.64 -25.40
N ALA A 19 3.22 0.27 -25.16
CA ALA A 19 2.45 0.81 -24.05
C ALA A 19 3.18 0.45 -22.75
N ASN A 20 3.65 1.47 -22.04
CA ASN A 20 4.30 1.31 -20.75
C ASN A 20 3.21 0.97 -19.73
N THR A 21 2.88 -0.30 -19.58
CA THR A 21 1.98 -0.77 -18.52
C THR A 21 2.71 -0.56 -17.20
N ALA A 22 2.33 0.46 -16.44
CA ALA A 22 2.66 0.53 -15.03
C ALA A 22 2.10 -0.74 -14.39
N SER A 23 2.99 -1.63 -13.94
CA SER A 23 2.59 -2.87 -13.25
C SER A 23 1.97 -2.45 -11.92
N ALA A 24 0.69 -2.72 -11.73
CA ALA A 24 0.07 -2.59 -10.42
C ALA A 24 0.80 -3.51 -9.42
N ALA A 25 0.95 -3.06 -8.18
CA ALA A 25 1.51 -3.88 -7.11
C ALA A 25 0.71 -5.17 -6.93
N SER A 26 1.38 -6.27 -6.57
CA SER A 26 0.68 -7.52 -6.28
C SER A 26 -0.20 -7.37 -5.01
N PRO A 27 -1.28 -8.16 -4.86
CA PRO A 27 -2.07 -8.17 -3.63
C PRO A 27 -1.25 -8.43 -2.37
N GLU A 28 -0.20 -9.25 -2.46
CA GLU A 28 0.72 -9.53 -1.34
C GLU A 28 1.59 -8.33 -0.98
N ASN A 29 1.84 -7.42 -1.92
CA ASN A 29 2.60 -6.19 -1.71
C ASN A 29 1.71 -4.95 -1.64
N THR A 30 0.42 -5.13 -1.33
CA THR A 30 -0.52 -4.03 -1.14
C THR A 30 -1.05 -4.04 0.29
N LEU A 31 -0.84 -2.95 1.03
CA LEU A 31 -1.33 -2.75 2.39
C LEU A 31 -2.52 -1.79 2.36
N LEU A 32 -3.58 -2.14 3.08
CA LEU A 32 -4.76 -1.32 3.29
C LEU A 32 -4.78 -0.85 4.74
N ILE A 33 -5.00 0.45 4.96
CA ILE A 33 -5.18 1.05 6.27
C ILE A 33 -6.52 1.78 6.31
N GLU A 34 -7.48 1.25 7.07
CA GLU A 34 -8.71 1.98 7.38
C GLU A 34 -8.38 3.08 8.40
N LEU A 35 -8.68 4.34 8.08
CA LEU A 35 -8.37 5.50 8.91
C LEU A 35 -9.63 6.02 9.62
N SER A 36 -9.46 6.50 10.86
CA SER A 36 -10.55 7.16 11.61
C SER A 36 -11.08 8.43 10.95
N THR A 37 -10.34 8.99 9.98
CA THR A 37 -10.74 10.12 9.14
C THR A 37 -11.76 9.74 8.05
N GLY A 38 -12.17 8.46 7.99
CA GLY A 38 -13.36 8.01 7.25
C GLY A 38 -13.09 7.39 5.88
N GLY A 39 -11.95 6.73 5.70
CA GLY A 39 -11.64 6.03 4.44
C GLY A 39 -10.42 5.12 4.53
N THR A 40 -10.11 4.47 3.40
CA THR A 40 -9.00 3.52 3.30
C THR A 40 -7.83 4.14 2.55
N LEU A 41 -6.65 4.02 3.13
CA LEU A 41 -5.37 4.34 2.52
C LEU A 41 -4.81 3.07 1.86
N THR A 42 -4.49 3.13 0.57
CA THR A 42 -3.86 2.03 -0.16
C THR A 42 -2.39 2.33 -0.35
N ILE A 43 -1.54 1.37 0.03
CA ILE A 43 -0.08 1.49 0.00
C ILE A 43 0.50 0.36 -0.84
N GLU A 44 1.29 0.73 -1.84
CA GLU A 44 2.22 -0.18 -2.50
C GLU A 44 3.46 -0.35 -1.62
N MET A 45 3.73 -1.59 -1.20
CA MET A 45 4.95 -1.98 -0.49
C MET A 45 6.05 -2.29 -1.51
N LEU A 46 7.29 -1.91 -1.19
CA LEU A 46 8.45 -1.92 -2.10
C LEU A 46 9.53 -2.92 -1.63
N PRO A 47 9.29 -4.24 -1.71
CA PRO A 47 10.23 -5.25 -1.21
C PRO A 47 11.55 -5.29 -1.99
N GLU A 48 11.60 -4.74 -3.21
CA GLU A 48 12.84 -4.58 -3.97
C GLU A 48 13.77 -3.50 -3.37
N ARG A 49 13.25 -2.65 -2.47
CA ARG A 49 13.99 -1.58 -1.80
C ARG A 49 14.29 -1.89 -0.35
N ALA A 50 13.30 -2.41 0.37
CA ALA A 50 13.40 -2.67 1.80
C ALA A 50 12.73 -4.01 2.16
N PRO A 51 13.29 -5.15 1.69
CA PRO A 51 12.68 -6.46 1.89
C PRO A 51 12.45 -6.80 3.36
N ALA A 52 13.41 -6.50 4.25
CA ALA A 52 13.24 -6.82 5.67
C ALA A 52 12.15 -5.97 6.34
N HIS A 53 12.04 -4.69 5.96
CA HIS A 53 10.98 -3.81 6.47
C HIS A 53 9.61 -4.22 5.93
N VAL A 54 9.49 -4.53 4.65
CA VAL A 54 8.22 -4.96 4.06
C VAL A 54 7.72 -6.25 4.73
N GLU A 55 8.59 -7.22 4.96
CA GLU A 55 8.22 -8.45 5.68
C GLU A 55 7.77 -8.15 7.12
N ARG A 56 8.46 -7.25 7.84
CA ARG A 56 8.03 -6.82 9.18
C ARG A 56 6.66 -6.13 9.17
N ILE A 57 6.39 -5.25 8.21
CA ILE A 57 5.10 -4.56 8.11
C ILE A 57 3.98 -5.58 7.88
N LYS A 58 4.19 -6.56 7.00
CA LYS A 58 3.22 -7.65 6.78
C LYS A 58 3.00 -8.49 8.03
N GLU A 59 4.08 -8.88 8.72
CA GLU A 59 4.03 -9.63 9.97
C GLU A 59 3.17 -8.91 11.01
N LEU A 60 3.49 -7.64 11.29
CA LEU A 60 2.76 -6.84 12.28
C LEU A 60 1.31 -6.56 11.88
N ALA A 61 1.03 -6.34 10.58
CA ALA A 61 -0.33 -6.19 10.09
C ALA A 61 -1.16 -7.48 10.30
N ARG A 62 -0.59 -8.65 9.95
CA ARG A 62 -1.22 -9.96 10.12
C ARG A 62 -1.43 -10.33 11.59
N GLU A 63 -0.56 -9.87 12.47
CA GLU A 63 -0.71 -9.99 13.93
C GLU A 63 -1.77 -9.04 14.51
N GLY A 64 -2.34 -8.13 13.71
CA GLY A 64 -3.28 -7.10 14.18
C GLY A 64 -2.63 -6.03 15.05
N PHE A 65 -1.29 -5.95 15.07
CA PHE A 65 -0.53 -5.05 15.95
C PHE A 65 -0.91 -3.58 15.74
N TYR A 66 -1.15 -3.17 14.48
CA TYR A 66 -1.41 -1.79 14.13
C TYR A 66 -2.85 -1.33 14.43
N ASP A 67 -3.75 -2.25 14.73
CA ASP A 67 -5.16 -1.92 14.93
C ASP A 67 -5.35 -1.04 16.17
N GLY A 68 -5.97 0.12 15.96
CA GLY A 68 -6.19 1.13 16.98
C GLY A 68 -5.00 2.06 17.26
N ILE A 69 -3.82 1.82 16.67
CA ILE A 69 -2.64 2.66 16.89
C ILE A 69 -2.85 4.08 16.33
N VAL A 70 -2.50 5.07 17.14
CA VAL A 70 -2.69 6.49 16.85
C VAL A 70 -1.55 7.13 16.07
N PHE A 71 -1.87 8.16 15.31
CA PHE A 71 -0.92 9.12 14.76
C PHE A 71 -0.48 10.10 15.86
N HIS A 72 0.54 9.70 16.61
CA HIS A 72 1.01 10.44 17.79
C HIS A 72 1.81 11.70 17.45
N ARG A 73 2.31 11.84 16.21
CA ARG A 73 3.12 12.99 15.82
C ARG A 73 2.85 13.38 14.37
N VAL A 74 2.27 14.56 14.17
CA VAL A 74 1.79 15.00 12.87
C VAL A 74 2.15 16.46 12.65
N ILE A 75 3.10 16.71 11.75
CA ILE A 75 3.59 18.05 11.43
C ILE A 75 3.10 18.42 10.04
N ASP A 76 2.35 19.52 9.97
CA ASP A 76 1.81 20.02 8.72
C ASP A 76 2.91 20.33 7.69
N GLY A 77 2.65 20.00 6.44
CA GLY A 77 3.63 20.10 5.34
C GLY A 77 4.78 19.09 5.37
N PHE A 78 5.00 18.38 6.49
CA PHE A 78 6.09 17.41 6.65
C PHE A 78 5.58 15.96 6.61
N MET A 79 5.12 15.43 7.74
CA MET A 79 4.73 14.01 7.84
C MET A 79 3.70 13.72 8.94
N ALA A 80 3.03 12.58 8.81
CA ALA A 80 2.22 11.94 9.85
C ALA A 80 2.90 10.65 10.31
N GLN A 81 3.32 10.58 11.58
CA GLN A 81 4.00 9.46 12.18
C GLN A 81 3.07 8.65 13.10
N THR A 82 3.17 7.34 13.01
CA THR A 82 2.33 6.34 13.69
C THR A 82 3.14 5.08 14.03
N GLY A 83 2.48 4.01 14.49
CA GLY A 83 3.09 2.69 14.72
C GLY A 83 3.70 2.50 16.12
N ASP A 84 3.42 3.41 17.05
CA ASP A 84 3.75 3.26 18.49
C ASP A 84 2.49 2.80 19.25
N PRO A 85 2.48 1.59 19.84
CA PRO A 85 1.32 1.06 20.56
C PRO A 85 0.96 1.86 21.83
N THR A 86 1.92 2.62 22.37
CA THR A 86 1.69 3.50 23.53
C THR A 86 1.16 4.87 23.13
N GLY A 87 1.32 5.27 21.85
CA GLY A 87 0.99 6.61 21.35
C GLY A 87 1.88 7.73 21.90
N THR A 88 3.03 7.42 22.53
CA THR A 88 3.92 8.42 23.15
C THR A 88 5.07 8.87 22.24
N GLY A 89 5.33 8.12 21.16
CA GLY A 89 6.51 8.19 20.31
C GLY A 89 7.71 7.36 20.82
N MET A 90 7.62 6.75 22.00
CA MET A 90 8.74 6.03 22.64
C MET A 90 8.62 4.51 22.59
N GLY A 91 7.47 3.96 22.20
CA GLY A 91 7.25 2.52 22.14
C GLY A 91 7.60 1.88 20.79
N GLY A 92 7.40 0.56 20.72
CA GLY A 92 7.60 -0.26 19.54
C GLY A 92 6.94 -1.62 19.72
N SER A 93 7.05 -2.48 18.73
CA SER A 93 6.67 -3.89 18.87
C SER A 93 7.69 -4.66 19.71
N GLU A 94 7.32 -5.85 20.16
CA GLU A 94 8.23 -6.79 20.84
C GLU A 94 9.25 -7.45 19.88
N LYS A 95 9.18 -7.15 18.58
CA LYS A 95 10.12 -7.68 17.58
C LYS A 95 11.47 -6.98 17.71
N PRO A 96 12.58 -7.62 17.29
CA PRO A 96 13.89 -6.96 17.27
C PRO A 96 13.94 -5.82 16.26
N ASP A 97 14.85 -4.88 16.52
CA ASP A 97 15.13 -3.77 15.61
C ASP A 97 15.67 -4.26 14.26
N LEU A 98 15.37 -3.48 13.23
CA LEU A 98 15.78 -3.72 11.85
C LEU A 98 17.00 -2.87 11.49
N PRO A 99 18.02 -3.47 10.83
CA PRO A 99 19.06 -2.72 10.16
C PRO A 99 18.49 -1.82 9.05
N ALA A 100 19.10 -0.66 8.85
CA ALA A 100 18.69 0.25 7.79
C ALA A 100 18.86 -0.34 6.38
N GLU A 101 17.87 -0.09 5.50
CA GLU A 101 17.88 -0.47 4.08
C GLU A 101 17.80 0.83 3.24
N PHE A 102 18.85 1.66 3.33
CA PHE A 102 18.86 2.96 2.67
C PHE A 102 18.94 2.86 1.15
N THR A 103 18.14 3.68 0.47
CA THR A 103 18.14 3.82 -1.00
C THR A 103 18.11 5.29 -1.40
N ASP A 104 18.34 5.57 -2.68
CA ASP A 104 18.20 6.89 -3.28
C ASP A 104 16.76 7.22 -3.71
N TYR A 105 15.77 6.43 -3.29
CA TYR A 105 14.37 6.70 -3.60
C TYR A 105 13.95 8.04 -3.00
N ALA A 106 13.59 8.97 -3.87
CA ALA A 106 13.19 10.31 -3.47
C ALA A 106 11.93 10.26 -2.60
N TYR A 107 12.02 10.86 -1.42
CA TYR A 107 10.84 11.15 -0.62
C TYR A 107 10.02 12.23 -1.31
N LYS A 108 8.77 11.88 -1.61
CA LYS A 108 7.75 12.76 -2.20
C LYS A 108 6.42 12.58 -1.45
N ARG A 109 5.35 13.22 -1.93
CA ARG A 109 4.03 13.04 -1.32
C ARG A 109 3.62 11.57 -1.33
N GLY A 110 3.17 11.09 -0.17
CA GLY A 110 2.76 9.71 0.05
C GLY A 110 3.90 8.70 0.20
N THR A 111 5.17 9.11 0.09
CA THR A 111 6.27 8.19 0.40
C THR A 111 6.23 7.84 1.89
N ILE A 112 6.49 6.57 2.19
CA ILE A 112 6.44 6.04 3.54
C ILE A 112 7.84 5.60 3.97
N GLY A 113 8.30 6.21 5.06
CA GLY A 113 9.60 5.92 5.64
C GLY A 113 9.48 5.25 7.00
N MET A 114 10.50 4.49 7.37
CA MET A 114 10.57 3.88 8.69
C MET A 114 11.15 4.84 9.71
N ALA A 115 10.44 5.08 10.81
CA ALA A 115 10.97 5.88 11.91
C ALA A 115 12.04 5.11 12.67
N ARG A 116 13.02 5.84 13.20
CA ARG A 116 14.15 5.32 13.97
C ARG A 116 14.66 6.37 14.93
N THR A 117 15.44 5.92 15.91
CA THR A 117 16.23 6.83 16.75
C THR A 117 17.47 7.36 15.99
N ALA A 118 18.39 8.00 16.71
CA ALA A 118 19.69 8.38 16.17
C ALA A 118 20.49 7.19 15.63
N ASN A 119 20.28 5.97 16.16
CA ASN A 119 20.87 4.76 15.62
C ASN A 119 20.16 4.38 14.29
N PRO A 120 20.89 4.30 13.15
CA PRO A 120 20.33 3.87 11.87
C PRO A 120 19.59 2.52 11.93
N ASN A 121 20.04 1.61 12.80
CA ASN A 121 19.55 0.24 12.91
C ASN A 121 18.59 0.06 14.10
N SER A 122 17.76 1.07 14.39
CA SER A 122 16.77 1.05 15.49
C SER A 122 15.33 1.15 15.01
N ALA A 123 15.10 0.92 13.71
CA ALA A 123 13.76 0.86 13.17
C ALA A 123 13.02 -0.35 13.75
N ASN A 124 11.76 -0.18 14.13
CA ASN A 124 10.98 -1.26 14.76
C ASN A 124 9.58 -1.39 14.13
N SER A 125 8.59 -0.66 14.65
CA SER A 125 7.19 -0.67 14.19
C SER A 125 6.66 0.72 13.80
N GLN A 126 7.37 1.78 14.15
CA GLN A 126 6.94 3.14 13.86
C GLN A 126 7.29 3.58 12.43
N PHE A 127 6.34 4.14 11.70
CA PHE A 127 6.57 4.68 10.35
C PHE A 127 5.91 6.05 10.19
N PHE A 128 6.27 6.74 9.11
CA PHE A 128 5.70 8.06 8.79
C PHE A 128 5.33 8.17 7.31
N ILE A 129 4.27 8.94 7.04
CA ILE A 129 3.76 9.23 5.69
C ILE A 129 4.02 10.69 5.37
N CYS A 130 4.64 10.97 4.23
CA CYS A 130 5.00 12.33 3.83
C CYS A 130 3.83 13.10 3.20
N PHE A 131 3.56 14.32 3.68
CA PHE A 131 2.43 15.14 3.21
C PHE A 131 2.69 15.80 1.86
N THR A 132 3.93 16.17 1.56
CA THR A 132 4.24 16.99 0.38
C THR A 132 5.46 16.45 -0.36
N ASP A 133 5.63 16.89 -1.61
CA ASP A 133 6.76 16.46 -2.44
C ASP A 133 8.11 16.93 -1.91
N THR A 134 8.14 18.01 -1.14
CA THR A 134 9.37 18.62 -0.63
C THR A 134 9.57 18.44 0.86
N GLY A 135 8.49 18.25 1.63
CA GLY A 135 8.50 18.21 3.09
C GLY A 135 9.40 17.13 3.68
N CYS A 136 9.56 16.00 2.99
CA CYS A 136 10.45 14.91 3.41
C CYS A 136 11.70 14.78 2.54
N SER A 137 11.91 15.63 1.54
CA SER A 137 12.96 15.45 0.52
C SER A 137 14.37 15.28 1.11
N PHE A 138 14.67 15.97 2.21
CA PHE A 138 15.94 15.89 2.94
C PHE A 138 16.18 14.56 3.66
N LEU A 139 15.18 13.69 3.78
CA LEU A 139 15.30 12.34 4.36
C LEU A 139 15.79 11.29 3.35
N THR A 140 15.84 11.64 2.07
CA THR A 140 16.33 10.75 0.99
C THR A 140 17.75 10.28 1.28
N GLY A 141 17.98 8.97 1.19
CA GLY A 141 19.28 8.36 1.54
C GLY A 141 19.57 8.24 3.03
N GLN A 142 18.69 8.72 3.92
CA GLN A 142 18.89 8.73 5.38
C GLN A 142 17.89 7.88 6.17
N TYR A 143 16.78 7.49 5.54
CA TYR A 143 15.70 6.71 6.13
C TYR A 143 15.24 5.63 5.16
N THR A 144 14.94 4.43 5.67
CA THR A 144 14.44 3.32 4.86
C THR A 144 13.07 3.66 4.30
N VAL A 145 12.93 3.64 2.97
CA VAL A 145 11.64 3.73 2.28
C VAL A 145 11.13 2.32 2.06
N TRP A 146 9.95 2.00 2.58
CA TRP A 146 9.34 0.67 2.42
C TRP A 146 8.04 0.68 1.63
N GLY A 147 7.44 1.85 1.41
CA GLY A 147 6.17 1.94 0.70
C GLY A 147 5.86 3.31 0.11
N GLN A 148 4.85 3.34 -0.73
CA GLN A 148 4.30 4.53 -1.37
C GLN A 148 2.79 4.44 -1.37
N VAL A 149 2.12 5.49 -0.89
CA VAL A 149 0.66 5.61 -1.01
C VAL A 149 0.29 5.73 -2.48
N THR A 150 -0.65 4.89 -2.91
CA THR A 150 -1.23 4.89 -4.26
C THR A 150 -2.62 5.52 -4.28
N GLU A 151 -3.39 5.38 -3.20
CA GLU A 151 -4.76 5.93 -3.08
C GLU A 151 -5.07 6.35 -1.63
N GLY A 152 -5.97 7.32 -1.43
CA GLY A 152 -6.47 7.69 -0.10
C GLY A 152 -5.64 8.75 0.65
N MET A 153 -4.75 9.47 -0.02
CA MET A 153 -3.97 10.55 0.60
C MET A 153 -4.87 11.65 1.21
N GLU A 154 -6.06 11.88 0.66
CA GLU A 154 -7.04 12.83 1.19
C GLU A 154 -7.55 12.49 2.60
N PHE A 155 -7.45 11.22 3.01
CA PHE A 155 -7.78 10.78 4.37
C PHE A 155 -6.61 11.03 5.33
N VAL A 156 -5.37 10.93 4.83
CA VAL A 156 -4.15 11.27 5.58
C VAL A 156 -4.07 12.78 5.81
N ASP A 157 -4.43 13.60 4.81
CA ASP A 157 -4.43 15.06 4.92
C ASP A 157 -5.29 15.57 6.08
N LYS A 158 -6.41 14.87 6.36
CA LYS A 158 -7.37 15.19 7.44
C LYS A 158 -6.88 14.83 8.84
N ILE A 159 -5.81 14.05 8.97
CA ILE A 159 -5.28 13.63 10.28
C ILE A 159 -4.95 14.87 11.12
N ALA A 160 -5.43 14.89 12.36
CA ALA A 160 -5.22 15.96 13.32
C ALA A 160 -3.73 16.27 13.53
N LYS A 161 -3.36 17.55 13.46
CA LYS A 161 -1.97 18.01 13.60
C LYS A 161 -1.58 18.17 15.08
N GLY A 162 -0.31 17.93 15.41
CA GLY A 162 0.24 18.12 16.76
C GLY A 162 1.35 17.14 17.13
N GLU A 163 2.03 17.42 18.24
CA GLU A 163 3.14 16.62 18.78
C GLU A 163 3.04 16.46 20.33
N PRO A 164 2.04 15.71 20.85
CA PRO A 164 0.98 14.99 20.13
C PRO A 164 -0.27 15.85 19.85
N PRO A 165 -1.15 15.44 18.92
CA PRO A 165 -2.46 16.06 18.72
C PRO A 165 -3.35 15.96 19.97
N ALA A 166 -4.25 16.92 20.18
CA ALA A 166 -5.18 16.91 21.32
C ALA A 166 -6.22 15.76 21.24
N SER A 167 -6.55 15.33 20.02
CA SER A 167 -7.41 14.17 19.75
C SER A 167 -6.82 13.42 18.56
N PRO A 168 -5.85 12.51 18.79
CA PRO A 168 -5.16 11.81 17.72
C PRO A 168 -6.10 10.89 16.92
N ASP A 169 -5.99 10.95 15.60
CA ASP A 169 -6.56 9.96 14.70
C ASP A 169 -5.80 8.63 14.77
N LYS A 170 -6.38 7.55 14.23
CA LYS A 170 -5.83 6.20 14.33
C LYS A 170 -6.04 5.36 13.09
N MET A 171 -5.21 4.33 12.97
CA MET A 171 -5.42 3.19 12.08
C MET A 171 -6.51 2.32 12.70
N VAL A 172 -7.71 2.33 12.15
CA VAL A 172 -8.84 1.51 12.64
C VAL A 172 -8.55 0.04 12.40
N LYS A 173 -8.03 -0.28 11.21
CA LYS A 173 -7.66 -1.63 10.82
C LYS A 173 -6.54 -1.61 9.78
N VAL A 174 -5.60 -2.54 9.86
CA VAL A 174 -4.52 -2.69 8.89
C VAL A 174 -4.48 -4.12 8.34
N THR A 175 -4.52 -4.26 7.01
CA THR A 175 -4.57 -5.59 6.36
C THR A 175 -3.72 -5.65 5.10
N VAL A 176 -3.14 -6.82 4.80
CA VAL A 176 -2.55 -7.13 3.49
C VAL A 176 -3.68 -7.52 2.53
N LEU A 177 -3.72 -6.93 1.33
CA LEU A 177 -4.82 -7.11 0.37
C LEU A 177 -5.00 -8.57 -0.07
N ALA A 178 -3.93 -9.37 -0.12
CA ALA A 178 -4.02 -10.80 -0.40
C ALA A 178 -4.88 -11.56 0.63
N ASP A 179 -4.86 -11.14 1.89
CA ASP A 179 -5.55 -11.82 2.98
C ASP A 179 -7.05 -11.46 3.01
N THR A 180 -7.45 -10.33 2.41
CA THR A 180 -8.87 -9.93 2.32
C THR A 180 -9.63 -10.68 1.23
N GLN A 181 -8.94 -11.10 0.17
CA GLN A 181 -9.54 -11.86 -0.94
C GLN A 181 -9.81 -13.31 -0.55
N SER A 182 -8.90 -13.92 0.24
CA SER A 182 -9.11 -15.27 0.79
C SER A 182 -10.33 -15.35 1.72
N ALA A 183 -10.59 -14.30 2.51
CA ALA A 183 -11.74 -14.25 3.41
C ALA A 183 -13.09 -14.11 2.69
N ALA A 184 -13.11 -13.51 1.48
CA ALA A 184 -14.33 -13.38 0.68
C ALA A 184 -14.71 -14.69 -0.03
N GLU A 185 -13.72 -15.54 -0.36
CA GLU A 185 -13.95 -16.83 -1.01
C GLU A 185 -14.38 -17.92 0.00
N GLU A 186 -13.87 -17.88 1.23
CA GLU A 186 -14.28 -18.80 2.31
C GLU A 186 -15.67 -18.47 2.89
N ALA A 187 -16.14 -17.24 2.71
CA ALA A 187 -17.46 -16.77 3.15
C ALA A 187 -18.57 -16.92 2.10
N ALA A 188 -18.29 -17.43 0.90
CA ALA A 188 -19.31 -17.74 -0.09
C ALA A 188 -20.11 -18.98 0.37
N PRO A 189 -21.41 -18.86 0.69
CA PRO A 189 -22.18 -20.02 1.13
C PRO A 189 -22.25 -21.06 0.01
N ALA A 190 -21.99 -22.32 0.34
CA ALA A 190 -22.24 -23.45 -0.53
C ALA A 190 -23.73 -23.45 -0.95
N GLU A 191 -24.00 -22.94 -2.15
CA GLU A 191 -25.34 -22.93 -2.72
C GLU A 191 -25.84 -24.38 -2.88
N ALA A 192 -26.95 -24.66 -2.21
CA ALA A 192 -27.68 -25.93 -2.25
C ALA A 192 -28.12 -26.28 -3.69
N PRO A 193 -28.25 -27.57 -4.04
CA PRO A 193 -28.64 -27.97 -5.38
C PRO A 193 -30.07 -27.53 -5.70
N VAL A 194 -30.20 -26.83 -6.82
CA VAL A 194 -31.43 -26.34 -7.46
C VAL A 194 -32.37 -27.49 -7.77
N GLU A 195 -33.60 -27.44 -7.24
CA GLU A 195 -34.73 -28.25 -7.67
C GLU A 195 -35.15 -27.84 -9.10
N ALA A 196 -35.04 -28.76 -10.06
CA ALA A 196 -35.76 -28.77 -11.33
C ALA A 196 -37.03 -29.62 -11.13
N GLU A 197 -38.20 -29.42 -11.73
CA GLU A 197 -38.62 -28.67 -12.93
C GLU A 197 -40.16 -28.66 -12.83
N ALA A 198 -40.82 -27.57 -13.21
CA ALA A 198 -42.28 -27.49 -13.29
C ALA A 198 -42.71 -27.20 -14.74
N LEU A 199 -43.95 -27.60 -15.03
CA LEU A 199 -44.79 -27.39 -16.22
C LEU A 199 -44.66 -28.47 -17.29
N ALA A 200 -45.67 -28.90 -18.03
CA ALA A 200 -47.15 -28.92 -17.97
C ALA A 200 -47.57 -29.66 -19.27
N GLU A 201 -48.72 -30.33 -19.31
CA GLU A 201 -49.84 -30.04 -20.25
C GLU A 201 -50.85 -31.21 -20.31
N GLU A 202 -52.05 -30.84 -20.73
CA GLU A 202 -53.39 -31.37 -20.51
C GLU A 202 -53.89 -32.30 -21.64
N ALA A 203 -55.01 -33.00 -21.38
CA ALA A 203 -55.97 -33.72 -22.26
C ALA A 203 -56.04 -35.24 -21.99
N ALA A 204 -57.18 -35.91 -21.85
CA ALA A 204 -58.56 -35.57 -22.19
C ALA A 204 -59.55 -36.37 -21.30
N ALA A 205 -60.76 -35.82 -21.17
CA ALA A 205 -61.94 -36.54 -20.72
C ALA A 205 -62.39 -37.55 -21.80
N GLU A 206 -62.57 -38.82 -21.42
CA GLU A 206 -63.86 -39.55 -21.32
C GLU A 206 -63.60 -40.96 -20.75
#